data_AF-A0A1H8I0K0-F1
#
_entry.id   AF-A0A1H8I0K0-F1
#
_cell.length_a   1.000
_cell.length_b   1.000
_cell.length_c   1.000
_cell.angle_alpha   90.00
_cell.angle_beta   90.00
_cell.angle_gamma   90.00
#
_symmetry.space_group_name_H-M   'P 1'
#
loop_
_entity.id
_entity.type
_entity.pdbx_description
1 polymer ?
#
loop_
_entity_poly.entity_id
_entity_poly.type
_entity_poly.pdbx_seq_one_letter_code
_entity_poly.pdbx_strand_id
1 'polypeptide(L)'
;MKSCRWAAGILTVALVASVSLMDRSAAVHAAGGESLADELIQARKHQIMLRIGEFAKKKREVLRNRTIKQANTWTAGSEATGMTEVVYSGSTPSYRIPEYVFRLSQPSTVHVTAEHSTTLMDYLIAGVDANGNLVYYQDGDTLPAGEYSFIVISESKTPLNYQYRLSGLRLAAAPDQTLPALTFETPDQYEQRLPQGTRSLTLKGSTDADFAEYSLNGSESQSLERDFSVSVPLHAGFNSLKVNAFEFSGNAVYDDFTLIVPTLQRIGGADRYEVSANISKELGIDSSTVVIARGDLYADALSGVPLASMNQAPILLTKTGFLPPSIKEEILRRNPDRAIILGGTGAVSATVETELKQMGVNQVERIAGATRYAVSAAIAEQMKSTAGDFMSDVAFIASGENFPDALAASSVAGQAYMPILLVKPGSIPPDIENFIKSHPEIGKFVIVGGTGAVSDAVANKIASYGRTVERIGGSTRYQTAVNIANKFQLIPNTQVFARGDDFPDALSGGPFAAHLQAPILLTPPASLESNVKGYLTQNSPDVAYILGSEGAVSRTVEEQISQYIR
;
A
#
# COMPACT_ATOMS: atom_id res chain seq x y z
N MET A 1 -42.58 21.22 2.75
CA MET A 1 -41.74 22.00 1.82
C MET A 1 -40.34 22.06 2.42
N LYS A 2 -39.43 21.17 1.98
CA LYS A 2 -38.25 21.47 1.13
C LYS A 2 -37.12 22.14 1.95
N SER A 3 -36.14 21.40 2.50
CA SER A 3 -34.94 20.79 1.86
C SER A 3 -33.69 21.69 1.93
N CYS A 4 -32.62 21.21 2.58
CA CYS A 4 -31.16 21.45 2.40
C CYS A 4 -30.47 21.03 3.73
N ARG A 5 -29.69 19.95 3.92
CA ARG A 5 -28.82 19.05 3.13
C ARG A 5 -27.39 19.60 2.87
N TRP A 6 -26.37 18.87 3.39
CA TRP A 6 -24.91 18.84 3.10
C TRP A 6 -24.00 19.87 3.84
N ALA A 7 -22.76 19.58 4.27
CA ALA A 7 -21.86 18.42 4.13
C ALA A 7 -20.90 18.36 5.35
N ALA A 8 -20.64 17.18 5.91
CA ALA A 8 -19.63 16.98 6.95
C ALA A 8 -19.09 15.54 6.86
N GLY A 9 -17.91 15.39 6.27
CA GLY A 9 -17.28 14.10 6.05
C GLY A 9 -15.90 14.28 5.45
N ILE A 10 -15.12 13.18 5.42
CA ILE A 10 -13.73 13.02 4.90
C ILE A 10 -12.69 13.11 6.05
N LEU A 11 -11.77 12.17 6.31
CA LEU A 11 -11.48 10.78 5.91
C LEU A 11 -10.17 10.42 6.63
N THR A 12 -9.92 9.18 7.04
CA THR A 12 -8.53 8.67 7.03
C THR A 12 -8.42 7.16 6.78
N VAL A 13 -8.31 6.86 5.49
CA VAL A 13 -7.88 5.58 4.89
C VAL A 13 -6.35 5.60 4.80
N ALA A 14 -5.66 4.62 5.42
CA ALA A 14 -4.43 3.94 4.91
C ALA A 14 -3.58 3.22 5.99
N LEU A 15 -3.77 3.44 7.29
CA LEU A 15 -2.68 3.18 8.26
C LEU A 15 -2.49 1.71 8.71
N VAL A 16 -3.55 0.92 8.95
CA VAL A 16 -3.41 -0.31 9.77
C VAL A 16 -3.39 -1.61 8.95
N ALA A 17 -3.88 -1.61 7.71
CA ALA A 17 -3.85 -2.81 6.85
C ALA A 17 -2.42 -3.31 6.57
N SER A 18 -1.40 -2.46 6.75
CA SER A 18 0.00 -2.82 6.50
C SER A 18 0.78 -3.25 7.76
N VAL A 19 0.30 -2.96 8.98
CA VAL A 19 0.98 -3.34 10.23
C VAL A 19 0.64 -4.78 10.65
N SER A 20 -0.54 -5.30 10.29
CA SER A 20 -0.95 -6.70 10.59
C SER A 20 -0.10 -7.79 9.89
N LEU A 21 0.82 -7.37 9.00
CA LEU A 21 1.57 -8.20 8.06
C LEU A 21 3.02 -8.45 8.49
N MET A 22 3.44 -7.93 9.65
CA MET A 22 4.80 -8.06 10.19
C MET A 22 5.08 -9.38 10.91
N ASP A 23 4.06 -10.16 11.26
CA ASP A 23 4.16 -11.24 12.26
C ASP A 23 4.73 -12.59 11.76
N ARG A 24 5.56 -12.54 10.72
CA ARG A 24 6.47 -13.65 10.36
C ARG A 24 7.95 -13.26 10.36
N SER A 25 8.26 -12.00 10.68
CA SER A 25 9.63 -11.45 10.62
C SER A 25 10.47 -11.68 11.88
N ALA A 26 9.84 -11.97 13.03
CA ALA A 26 10.55 -12.11 14.30
C ALA A 26 11.43 -13.38 14.43
N ALA A 27 11.47 -14.24 13.40
CA ALA A 27 12.19 -15.52 13.44
C ALA A 27 13.51 -15.59 12.65
N VAL A 28 13.98 -14.51 12.01
CA VAL A 28 15.13 -14.61 11.06
C VAL A 28 16.34 -13.72 11.38
N HIS A 29 16.30 -12.88 12.42
CA HIS A 29 17.44 -12.03 12.75
C HIS A 29 18.51 -12.73 13.60
N ALA A 30 19.30 -13.58 12.93
CA ALA A 30 20.68 -13.84 13.31
C ALA A 30 21.48 -14.38 12.09
N ALA A 31 22.45 -13.56 11.64
CA ALA A 31 23.57 -13.85 10.73
C ALA A 31 23.37 -13.70 9.20
N GLY A 32 23.94 -12.61 8.66
CA GLY A 32 24.68 -12.58 7.39
C GLY A 32 23.89 -12.74 6.08
N GLY A 33 23.52 -11.60 5.48
CA GLY A 33 22.90 -11.49 4.15
C GLY A 33 21.38 -11.44 4.22
N GLU A 34 20.78 -10.27 3.97
CA GLU A 34 19.32 -10.12 3.99
C GLU A 34 18.68 -11.07 2.96
N SER A 35 17.68 -11.83 3.41
CA SER A 35 16.95 -12.73 2.52
C SER A 35 16.00 -11.94 1.63
N LEU A 36 15.61 -12.48 0.47
CA LEU A 36 14.62 -11.82 -0.41
C LEU A 36 13.27 -11.55 0.29
N ALA A 37 12.96 -12.29 1.35
CA ALA A 37 11.78 -12.03 2.17
C ALA A 37 11.97 -10.81 3.09
N ASP A 38 13.19 -10.56 3.58
CA ASP A 38 13.52 -9.41 4.41
C ASP A 38 13.40 -8.09 3.63
N GLU A 39 13.80 -8.08 2.36
CA GLU A 39 13.59 -6.95 1.44
C GLU A 39 12.13 -6.52 1.34
N LEU A 40 11.21 -7.49 1.21
CA LEU A 40 9.77 -7.20 1.23
C LEU A 40 9.31 -6.64 2.56
N ILE A 41 9.88 -7.13 3.67
CA ILE A 41 9.56 -6.61 5.01
C ILE A 41 10.03 -5.15 5.13
N GLN A 42 11.22 -4.81 4.65
CA GLN A 42 11.72 -3.43 4.66
C GLN A 42 10.90 -2.51 3.75
N ALA A 43 10.55 -2.96 2.54
CA ALA A 43 9.70 -2.19 1.66
C ALA A 43 8.30 -1.96 2.25
N ARG A 44 7.75 -2.96 2.98
CA ARG A 44 6.50 -2.81 3.74
C ARG A 44 6.64 -1.77 4.85
N LYS A 45 7.72 -1.81 5.64
CA LYS A 45 8.02 -0.77 6.63
C LYS A 45 8.05 0.62 6.00
N HIS A 46 8.71 0.76 4.86
CA HIS A 46 8.76 2.03 4.14
C HIS A 46 7.37 2.48 3.64
N GLN A 47 6.58 1.57 3.06
CA GLN A 47 5.19 1.86 2.66
C GLN A 47 4.32 2.29 3.84
N ILE A 48 4.49 1.66 4.99
CA ILE A 48 3.82 2.04 6.25
C ILE A 48 4.22 3.46 6.63
N MET A 49 5.52 3.78 6.63
CA MET A 49 6.02 5.12 6.95
C MET A 49 5.49 6.20 6.00
N LEU A 50 5.42 5.92 4.69
CA LEU A 50 4.82 6.84 3.71
C LEU A 50 3.32 7.06 3.97
N ARG A 51 2.58 5.97 4.27
CA ARG A 51 1.15 6.04 4.60
C ARG A 51 0.88 6.74 5.94
N ILE A 52 1.77 6.60 6.92
CA ILE A 52 1.77 7.38 8.16
C ILE A 52 1.93 8.87 7.83
N GLY A 53 2.85 9.20 6.91
CA GLY A 53 3.03 10.55 6.37
C GLY A 53 1.83 11.09 5.58
N GLU A 54 0.97 10.26 4.99
CA GLU A 54 -0.27 10.66 4.31
C GLU A 54 -1.49 10.76 5.24
N PHE A 55 -1.60 9.86 6.23
CA PHE A 55 -2.59 9.94 7.31
C PHE A 55 -2.50 11.28 8.05
N ALA A 56 -1.27 11.64 8.36
CA ALA A 56 -0.81 12.96 8.72
C ALA A 56 -1.38 14.11 7.85
N LYS A 57 -1.33 13.99 6.51
CA LYS A 57 -1.89 15.02 5.61
C LYS A 57 -3.42 15.07 5.68
N LYS A 58 -4.10 13.93 5.74
CA LYS A 58 -5.56 13.83 5.85
C LYS A 58 -6.11 14.33 7.20
N LYS A 59 -5.35 14.23 8.30
CA LYS A 59 -5.67 14.90 9.58
C LYS A 59 -5.87 16.42 9.41
N ARG A 60 -5.19 17.08 8.44
CA ARG A 60 -5.44 18.50 8.09
C ARG A 60 -6.88 18.77 7.65
N GLU A 61 -7.51 17.84 6.94
CA GLU A 61 -8.86 18.01 6.41
C GLU A 61 -9.92 17.91 7.52
N VAL A 62 -9.74 16.97 8.44
CA VAL A 62 -10.59 16.78 9.62
C VAL A 62 -10.45 17.94 10.61
N LEU A 63 -9.22 18.40 10.88
CA LEU A 63 -9.00 19.50 11.82
C LEU A 63 -9.43 20.86 11.25
N ARG A 64 -9.33 21.10 9.93
CA ARG A 64 -9.94 22.27 9.27
C ARG A 64 -11.45 22.38 9.53
N ASN A 65 -12.14 21.25 9.66
CA ASN A 65 -13.56 21.22 10.06
C ASN A 65 -13.77 21.41 11.58
N ARG A 66 -12.77 21.10 12.43
CA ARG A 66 -12.81 21.35 13.89
C ARG A 66 -12.46 22.80 14.27
N THR A 67 -11.55 23.47 13.54
CA THR A 67 -11.18 24.89 13.78
C THR A 67 -12.37 25.84 13.58
N ILE A 68 -13.41 25.44 12.84
CA ILE A 68 -14.65 26.21 12.66
C ILE A 68 -15.68 25.97 13.78
N LYS A 69 -15.54 24.91 14.60
CA LYS A 69 -16.53 24.57 15.64
C LYS A 69 -16.07 24.72 17.10
N GLN A 70 -14.78 24.81 17.40
CA GLN A 70 -14.27 24.90 18.79
C GLN A 70 -13.77 26.29 19.21
N ALA A 71 -14.14 27.35 18.49
CA ALA A 71 -13.85 28.72 18.92
C ALA A 71 -14.67 29.17 20.15
N ASN A 72 -15.55 28.34 20.74
CA ASN A 72 -16.30 28.73 21.94
C ASN A 72 -16.42 27.61 22.97
N THR A 73 -16.03 27.99 24.19
CA THR A 73 -16.31 27.41 25.51
C THR A 73 -15.60 26.11 25.91
N TRP A 74 -14.38 26.27 26.44
CA TRP A 74 -13.91 25.46 27.57
C TRP A 74 -13.39 26.41 28.64
N THR A 75 -13.99 26.35 29.83
CA THR A 75 -13.56 27.13 31.00
C THR A 75 -12.28 26.56 31.56
N ALA A 76 -11.27 27.40 31.68
CA ALA A 76 -9.97 27.08 32.25
C ALA A 76 -10.12 26.39 33.61
N GLY A 77 -9.69 25.14 33.70
CA GLY A 77 -9.30 24.52 34.96
C GLY A 77 -8.08 25.25 35.52
N SER A 78 -7.97 25.28 36.85
CA SER A 78 -6.99 26.03 37.65
C SER A 78 -5.58 26.08 37.04
N GLU A 79 -5.02 27.29 36.99
CA GLU A 79 -3.63 27.56 36.55
C GLU A 79 -2.64 26.68 37.31
N ALA A 80 -2.00 25.74 36.59
CA ALA A 80 -0.83 25.02 37.07
C ALA A 80 0.42 25.66 36.45
N THR A 81 0.73 26.89 36.86
CA THR A 81 1.98 27.56 36.47
C THR A 81 3.16 26.84 37.14
N GLY A 82 3.94 26.09 36.36
CA GLY A 82 5.21 25.51 36.82
C GLY A 82 5.46 24.03 36.52
N MET A 83 4.50 23.29 35.95
CA MET A 83 4.78 21.92 35.49
C MET A 83 5.72 21.93 34.29
N THR A 84 6.79 21.15 34.40
CA THR A 84 7.81 21.02 33.36
C THR A 84 7.91 19.62 32.77
N GLU A 85 7.10 18.69 33.29
CA GLU A 85 7.03 17.32 32.82
C GLU A 85 5.60 16.77 32.84
N VAL A 86 5.37 15.76 32.00
CA VAL A 86 4.18 14.89 32.01
C VAL A 86 4.61 13.45 31.70
N VAL A 87 3.93 12.48 32.31
CA VAL A 87 4.13 11.06 32.04
C VAL A 87 2.86 10.49 31.44
N TYR A 88 2.97 9.82 30.31
CA TYR A 88 1.89 9.06 29.70
C TYR A 88 2.21 7.58 29.78
N SER A 89 1.27 6.79 30.27
CA SER A 89 1.44 5.35 30.41
C SER A 89 0.16 4.61 30.10
N GLY A 90 0.29 3.38 29.63
CA GLY A 90 -0.84 2.55 29.25
C GLY A 90 -0.39 1.23 28.63
N SER A 91 -1.32 0.56 27.96
CA SER A 91 -1.05 -0.64 27.19
C SER A 91 -1.77 -0.55 25.86
N THR A 92 -1.07 -0.79 24.75
CA THR A 92 -1.71 -0.72 23.43
C THR A 92 -1.19 -1.77 22.45
N PRO A 93 -2.09 -2.48 21.74
CA PRO A 93 -1.75 -3.25 20.55
C PRO A 93 -1.66 -2.34 19.31
N SER A 94 -1.31 -2.91 18.16
CA SER A 94 -1.07 -2.19 16.91
C SER A 94 -2.32 -1.64 16.24
N TYR A 95 -3.48 -2.18 16.58
CA TYR A 95 -4.77 -1.76 16.02
C TYR A 95 -5.49 -0.72 16.89
N ARG A 96 -4.91 -0.36 18.04
CA ARG A 96 -5.41 0.67 18.94
C ARG A 96 -4.37 1.77 19.07
N ILE A 97 -4.77 3.02 18.86
CA ILE A 97 -3.88 4.18 18.91
C ILE A 97 -4.34 5.10 20.05
N PRO A 98 -3.56 5.21 21.12
CA PRO A 98 -3.73 6.23 22.14
C PRO A 98 -3.27 7.61 21.66
N GLU A 99 -4.06 8.64 21.93
CA GLU A 99 -3.70 10.05 21.74
C GLU A 99 -3.95 10.83 23.03
N TYR A 100 -2.92 11.54 23.49
CA TYR A 100 -2.98 12.45 24.61
C TYR A 100 -2.80 13.88 24.13
N VAL A 101 -3.56 14.82 24.68
CA VAL A 101 -3.47 16.24 24.34
C VAL A 101 -2.83 17.03 25.48
N PHE A 102 -1.85 17.86 25.15
CA PHE A 102 -1.24 18.79 26.09
C PHE A 102 -1.09 20.18 25.48
N ARG A 103 -0.98 21.18 26.35
CA ARG A 103 -0.87 22.59 25.94
C ARG A 103 0.35 23.25 26.54
N LEU A 104 1.06 24.01 25.73
CA LEU A 104 2.20 24.82 26.14
C LEU A 104 1.81 26.28 26.22
N SER A 105 2.18 26.94 27.31
CA SER A 105 1.97 28.39 27.51
C SER A 105 3.06 29.23 26.84
N GLN A 106 4.24 28.64 26.61
CA GLN A 106 5.40 29.28 26.00
C GLN A 106 6.20 28.27 25.17
N PRO A 107 7.03 28.74 24.22
CA PRO A 107 7.94 27.86 23.50
C PRO A 107 8.79 27.02 24.46
N SER A 108 8.86 25.72 24.21
CA SER A 108 9.54 24.74 25.08
C SER A 108 10.30 23.73 24.24
N THR A 109 11.52 23.38 24.65
CA THR A 109 12.25 22.26 24.06
C THR A 109 11.78 20.97 24.72
N VAL A 110 11.20 20.06 23.95
CA VAL A 110 10.70 18.79 24.48
C VAL A 110 11.84 17.79 24.61
N HIS A 111 11.85 17.06 25.72
CA HIS A 111 12.70 15.89 25.91
C HIS A 111 11.86 14.66 26.22
N VAL A 112 11.93 13.63 25.39
CA VAL A 112 11.11 12.41 25.48
C VAL A 112 11.98 11.24 25.94
N THR A 113 11.64 10.65 27.08
CA THR A 113 12.26 9.42 27.57
C THR A 113 11.25 8.28 27.52
N ALA A 114 11.58 7.21 26.82
CA ALA A 114 10.83 5.97 26.83
C ALA A 114 11.29 5.10 28.01
N GLU A 115 10.39 4.78 28.94
CA GLU A 115 10.64 3.92 30.10
C GLU A 115 10.22 2.47 29.77
N HIS A 116 10.59 1.98 28.58
CA HIS A 116 10.41 0.60 28.13
C HIS A 116 11.62 0.14 27.30
N SER A 117 11.80 -1.18 27.17
CA SER A 117 12.98 -1.76 26.49
C SER A 117 12.66 -2.37 25.12
N THR A 118 11.46 -2.16 24.58
CA THR A 118 11.01 -2.76 23.32
C THR A 118 11.22 -1.80 22.16
N THR A 119 11.61 -2.34 21.01
CA THR A 119 11.69 -1.58 19.76
C THR A 119 10.36 -1.53 19.01
N LEU A 120 9.32 -2.22 19.52
CA LEU A 120 8.00 -2.31 18.91
C LEU A 120 7.06 -1.17 19.32
N MET A 121 7.56 -0.20 20.09
CA MET A 121 6.81 0.95 20.57
C MET A 121 7.49 2.23 20.11
N ASP A 122 6.70 3.12 19.53
CA ASP A 122 7.14 4.42 19.06
C ASP A 122 6.11 5.51 19.42
N TYR A 123 6.45 6.76 19.16
CA TYR A 123 5.57 7.89 19.41
C TYR A 123 5.65 8.97 18.33
N LEU A 124 4.64 9.82 18.29
CA LEU A 124 4.64 11.05 17.50
C LEU A 124 4.20 12.22 18.35
N ILE A 125 4.88 13.36 18.20
CA ILE A 125 4.40 14.65 18.67
C ILE A 125 3.93 15.45 17.46
N ALA A 126 2.69 15.91 17.50
CA ALA A 126 2.09 16.68 16.42
C ALA A 126 1.43 17.95 16.96
N GLY A 127 1.69 19.08 16.31
CA GLY A 127 1.07 20.38 16.61
C GLY A 127 0.58 21.06 15.34
N VAL A 128 -0.09 22.20 15.48
CA VAL A 128 -0.59 22.98 14.35
C VAL A 128 0.15 24.31 14.28
N ASP A 129 0.72 24.64 13.12
CA ASP A 129 1.38 25.92 12.89
C ASP A 129 0.37 27.07 12.76
N ALA A 130 0.86 28.31 12.67
CA ALA A 130 0.02 29.50 12.54
C ALA A 130 -0.85 29.52 11.27
N ASN A 131 -0.54 28.71 10.26
CA ASN A 131 -1.29 28.58 9.02
C ASN A 131 -2.30 27.41 9.06
N GLY A 132 -2.39 26.69 10.17
CA GLY A 132 -3.25 25.52 10.30
C GLY A 132 -2.62 24.24 9.75
N ASN A 133 -1.33 24.22 9.41
CA ASN A 133 -0.64 23.01 8.95
C ASN A 133 -0.18 22.16 10.13
N LEU A 134 -0.29 20.85 9.98
CA LEU A 134 0.25 19.89 10.94
C LEU A 134 1.78 19.85 10.83
N VAL A 135 2.45 20.01 11.97
CA VAL A 135 3.91 19.95 12.11
C VAL A 135 4.25 18.84 13.10
N TYR A 136 5.27 18.05 12.74
CA TYR A 136 5.80 16.98 13.60
C TYR A 136 7.02 17.48 14.36
N TYR A 137 7.11 17.02 15.59
CA TYR A 137 8.23 17.30 16.47
C TYR A 137 8.82 15.98 16.95
N GLN A 138 10.13 15.97 17.10
CA GLN A 138 10.91 14.88 17.63
C GLN A 138 11.49 15.28 18.99
N ASP A 139 12.09 14.31 19.69
CA ASP A 139 12.90 14.59 20.87
C ASP A 139 13.96 15.67 20.57
N GLY A 140 14.06 16.67 21.45
CA GLY A 140 14.98 17.80 21.32
C GLY A 140 14.46 18.98 20.49
N ASP A 141 13.29 18.86 19.85
CA ASP A 141 12.71 19.98 19.10
C ASP A 141 12.12 21.05 20.02
N THR A 142 12.10 22.30 19.53
CA THR A 142 11.42 23.40 20.20
C THR A 142 10.00 23.57 19.68
N LEU A 143 9.05 23.28 20.53
CA LEU A 143 7.62 23.43 20.29
C LEU A 143 7.20 24.86 20.63
N PRO A 144 6.58 25.62 19.70
CA PRO A 144 5.93 26.89 20.02
C PRO A 144 4.87 26.80 21.14
N ALA A 145 4.38 27.94 21.65
CA ALA A 145 3.18 27.93 22.49
C ALA A 145 1.98 27.43 21.66
N GLY A 146 1.17 26.53 22.21
CA GLY A 146 0.08 25.89 21.46
C GLY A 146 -0.40 24.58 22.04
N GLU A 147 -1.29 23.92 21.32
CA GLU A 147 -1.82 22.60 21.64
C GLU A 147 -1.12 21.53 20.80
N TYR A 148 -0.86 20.38 21.42
CA TYR A 148 -0.10 19.28 20.85
C TYR A 148 -0.74 17.95 21.20
N SER A 149 -0.65 17.02 20.25
CA SER A 149 -0.97 15.60 20.43
C SER A 149 0.31 14.82 20.66
N PHE A 150 0.31 13.97 21.69
CA PHE A 150 1.26 12.89 21.90
C PHE A 150 0.58 11.56 21.54
N ILE A 151 1.03 10.91 20.48
CA ILE A 151 0.41 9.71 19.93
C ILE A 151 1.34 8.53 20.17
N VAL A 152 0.81 7.45 20.75
CA VAL A 152 1.57 6.21 20.98
C VAL A 152 1.26 5.20 19.89
N ILE A 153 2.29 4.55 19.37
CA ILE A 153 2.19 3.59 18.26
C ILE A 153 2.84 2.28 18.70
N SER A 154 2.16 1.17 18.43
CA SER A 154 2.66 -0.19 18.68
C SER A 154 2.70 -0.96 17.37
N GLU A 155 3.72 -1.80 17.20
CA GLU A 155 3.78 -2.81 16.13
C GLU A 155 3.27 -4.18 16.60
N SER A 156 2.89 -4.33 17.88
CA SER A 156 2.51 -5.63 18.44
C SER A 156 1.01 -5.90 18.35
N LYS A 157 0.63 -7.10 17.91
CA LYS A 157 -0.79 -7.54 17.90
C LYS A 157 -1.36 -7.75 19.29
N THR A 158 -0.51 -7.97 20.27
CA THR A 158 -0.90 -8.07 21.69
C THR A 158 -0.58 -6.76 22.39
N PRO A 159 -1.40 -6.33 23.38
CA PRO A 159 -1.13 -5.12 24.13
C PRO A 159 0.27 -5.15 24.76
N LEU A 160 1.08 -4.16 24.43
CA LEU A 160 2.37 -3.91 25.07
C LEU A 160 2.23 -2.70 25.99
N ASN A 161 2.84 -2.77 27.16
CA ASN A 161 2.87 -1.65 28.09
C ASN A 161 3.84 -0.58 27.60
N TYR A 162 3.46 0.68 27.74
CA TYR A 162 4.31 1.82 27.45
C TYR A 162 4.31 2.80 28.63
N GLN A 163 5.41 3.53 28.73
CA GLN A 163 5.54 4.70 29.57
C GLN A 163 6.49 5.67 28.89
N TYR A 164 6.01 6.88 28.64
CA TYR A 164 6.78 7.97 28.05
C TYR A 164 6.76 9.16 28.99
N ARG A 165 7.93 9.70 29.29
CA ARG A 165 8.10 10.95 30.04
C ARG A 165 8.48 12.05 29.09
N LEU A 166 7.66 13.10 29.04
CA LEU A 166 7.97 14.33 28.32
C LEU A 166 8.41 15.35 29.35
N SER A 167 9.59 15.93 29.15
CA SER A 167 10.19 16.93 30.04
C SER A 167 10.66 18.17 29.25
N GLY A 168 11.11 19.20 29.95
CA GLY A 168 11.52 20.47 29.34
C GLY A 168 10.36 21.40 28.99
N LEU A 169 9.12 21.02 29.36
CA LEU A 169 7.90 21.72 28.96
C LEU A 169 7.63 22.99 29.80
N ARG A 170 6.78 23.86 29.27
CA ARG A 170 6.07 24.93 30.00
C ARG A 170 4.59 24.75 29.79
N LEU A 171 4.01 23.81 30.52
CA LEU A 171 2.61 23.43 30.36
C LEU A 171 1.68 24.59 30.78
N ALA A 172 0.60 24.78 30.04
CA ALA A 172 -0.41 25.82 30.32
C ALA A 172 -1.34 25.42 31.48
N ALA A 173 -1.56 24.12 31.65
CA ALA A 173 -2.29 23.50 32.76
C ALA A 173 -1.79 22.06 32.93
N ALA A 174 -2.16 21.41 34.03
CA ALA A 174 -1.90 19.98 34.20
C ALA A 174 -2.63 19.20 33.08
N PRO A 175 -1.91 18.46 32.21
CA PRO A 175 -2.54 17.70 31.14
C PRO A 175 -3.30 16.51 31.71
N ASP A 176 -4.41 16.18 31.07
CA ASP A 176 -5.15 14.96 31.34
C ASP A 176 -4.31 13.76 30.88
N GLN A 177 -4.11 12.79 31.77
CA GLN A 177 -3.33 11.58 31.52
C GLN A 177 -4.22 10.34 31.35
N THR A 178 -5.54 10.53 31.37
CA THR A 178 -6.53 9.45 31.25
C THR A 178 -7.03 9.32 29.82
N LEU A 179 -7.20 8.09 29.37
CA LEU A 179 -7.78 7.80 28.06
C LEU A 179 -9.21 7.30 28.27
N PRO A 180 -10.12 7.55 27.31
CA PRO A 180 -11.45 6.96 27.33
C PRO A 180 -11.35 5.43 27.28
N ALA A 181 -12.17 4.75 28.06
CA ALA A 181 -12.40 3.33 27.91
C ALA A 181 -13.26 3.08 26.67
N LEU A 182 -12.83 2.15 25.82
CA LEU A 182 -13.56 1.68 24.65
C LEU A 182 -13.43 0.16 24.57
N THR A 183 -14.56 -0.53 24.65
CA THR A 183 -14.63 -2.00 24.70
C THR A 183 -15.60 -2.55 23.67
N PHE A 184 -15.35 -3.78 23.21
CA PHE A 184 -16.12 -4.42 22.15
C PHE A 184 -16.54 -5.82 22.57
N GLU A 185 -17.82 -6.11 22.34
CA GLU A 185 -18.31 -7.49 22.25
C GLU A 185 -18.16 -8.02 20.82
N THR A 186 -18.38 -7.15 19.82
CA THR A 186 -18.24 -7.47 18.39
C THR A 186 -17.78 -6.22 17.64
N PRO A 187 -16.70 -6.26 16.84
CA PRO A 187 -15.78 -7.38 16.64
C PRO A 187 -15.01 -7.73 17.92
N ASP A 188 -14.76 -9.02 18.14
CA ASP A 188 -13.95 -9.53 19.26
C ASP A 188 -12.48 -9.75 18.88
N GLN A 189 -12.15 -9.58 17.59
CA GLN A 189 -10.82 -9.69 17.03
C GLN A 189 -10.54 -8.51 16.12
N TYR A 190 -9.32 -7.99 16.15
CA TYR A 190 -8.89 -6.88 15.28
C TYR A 190 -9.03 -7.26 13.80
N GLU A 191 -8.71 -8.50 13.45
CA GLU A 191 -8.90 -9.07 12.12
C GLU A 191 -9.85 -10.24 12.24
N GLN A 192 -11.09 -10.04 11.80
CA GLN A 192 -12.16 -11.01 11.96
C GLN A 192 -12.60 -11.52 10.59
N ARG A 193 -12.41 -12.82 10.37
CA ARG A 193 -13.02 -13.49 9.22
C ARG A 193 -14.49 -13.80 9.51
N LEU A 194 -15.34 -13.40 8.59
CA LEU A 194 -16.78 -13.63 8.62
C LEU A 194 -17.16 -14.73 7.63
N PRO A 195 -18.34 -15.37 7.77
CA PRO A 195 -18.82 -16.32 6.77
C PRO A 195 -18.94 -15.69 5.38
N GLN A 196 -18.69 -16.48 4.33
CA GLN A 196 -18.88 -16.05 2.95
C GLN A 196 -20.32 -15.55 2.73
N GLY A 197 -20.47 -14.44 2.00
CA GLY A 197 -21.76 -13.84 1.70
C GLY A 197 -22.37 -13.02 2.83
N THR A 198 -21.69 -12.86 3.96
CA THR A 198 -22.08 -11.93 5.03
C THR A 198 -22.30 -10.52 4.46
N ARG A 199 -23.44 -9.91 4.80
CA ARG A 199 -23.84 -8.58 4.30
C ARG A 199 -23.81 -7.48 5.35
N SER A 200 -23.69 -7.85 6.63
CA SER A 200 -23.57 -6.91 7.73
C SER A 200 -22.95 -7.57 8.96
N LEU A 201 -22.40 -6.75 9.84
CA LEU A 201 -21.97 -7.13 11.20
C LEU A 201 -22.70 -6.24 12.21
N THR A 202 -23.03 -6.76 13.38
CA THR A 202 -23.47 -5.92 14.50
C THR A 202 -22.24 -5.45 15.27
N LEU A 203 -21.87 -4.18 15.14
CA LEU A 203 -20.87 -3.52 16.00
C LEU A 203 -21.51 -3.32 17.38
N LYS A 204 -20.95 -3.97 18.40
CA LYS A 204 -21.48 -3.96 19.76
C LYS A 204 -20.38 -3.77 20.78
N GLY A 205 -20.61 -2.91 21.76
CA GLY A 205 -19.63 -2.57 22.79
C GLY A 205 -20.08 -1.40 23.67
N SER A 206 -19.14 -0.85 24.42
CA SER A 206 -19.39 0.31 25.26
C SER A 206 -18.18 1.21 25.45
N THR A 207 -18.44 2.45 25.85
CA THR A 207 -17.44 3.47 26.14
C THR A 207 -17.91 4.42 27.24
N ASP A 208 -16.97 4.93 28.04
CA ASP A 208 -17.22 6.00 29.01
C ASP A 208 -16.90 7.40 28.46
N ALA A 209 -16.38 7.49 27.24
CA ALA A 209 -16.00 8.72 26.57
C ALA A 209 -17.17 9.71 26.46
N ASP A 210 -16.81 10.99 26.39
CA ASP A 210 -17.77 12.06 26.08
C ASP A 210 -18.39 11.88 24.68
N PHE A 211 -17.61 11.42 23.71
CA PHE A 211 -18.07 11.14 22.34
C PHE A 211 -17.47 9.87 21.79
N ALA A 212 -18.29 9.10 21.06
CA ALA A 212 -17.80 8.02 20.21
C ALA A 212 -18.46 8.03 18.84
N GLU A 213 -17.73 7.51 17.86
CA GLU A 213 -18.19 7.38 16.48
C GLU A 213 -17.58 6.16 15.81
N TYR A 214 -18.19 5.71 14.73
CA TYR A 214 -17.61 4.70 13.85
C TYR A 214 -17.68 5.12 12.38
N SER A 215 -16.80 4.55 11.57
CA SER A 215 -16.85 4.67 10.11
C SER A 215 -16.47 3.35 9.46
N LEU A 216 -16.95 3.13 8.23
CA LEU A 216 -16.67 1.91 7.49
C LEU A 216 -16.14 2.25 6.10
N ASN A 217 -15.03 1.64 5.69
CA ASN A 217 -14.45 1.78 4.36
C ASN A 217 -14.23 3.24 3.94
N GLY A 218 -13.91 4.11 4.91
CA GLY A 218 -13.72 5.54 4.69
C GLY A 218 -15.02 6.34 4.49
N SER A 219 -16.18 5.78 4.83
CA SER A 219 -17.46 6.50 4.88
C SER A 219 -17.40 7.66 5.87
N GLU A 220 -18.40 8.54 5.81
CA GLU A 220 -18.62 9.52 6.88
C GLU A 220 -18.82 8.81 8.23
N SER A 221 -18.27 9.40 9.30
CA SER A 221 -18.43 8.90 10.67
C SER A 221 -19.88 9.02 11.13
N GLN A 222 -20.32 8.05 11.91
CA GLN A 222 -21.63 8.01 12.54
C GLN A 222 -21.45 7.94 14.05
N SER A 223 -22.19 8.76 14.79
CA SER A 223 -22.12 8.79 16.26
C SER A 223 -22.59 7.48 16.88
N LEU A 224 -21.96 7.11 17.99
CA LEU A 224 -22.31 5.97 18.82
C LEU A 224 -22.86 6.46 20.18
N GLU A 225 -23.81 5.71 20.72
CA GLU A 225 -24.23 5.85 22.12
C GLU A 225 -23.19 5.19 23.05
N ARG A 226 -23.27 5.47 24.36
CA ARG A 226 -22.33 4.90 25.36
C ARG A 226 -22.32 3.38 25.36
N ASP A 227 -23.50 2.77 25.35
CA ASP A 227 -23.68 1.35 25.06
C ASP A 227 -24.21 1.26 23.63
N PHE A 228 -23.40 0.76 22.71
CA PHE A 228 -23.74 0.74 21.30
C PHE A 228 -24.00 -0.68 20.78
N SER A 229 -24.96 -0.77 19.87
CA SER A 229 -25.29 -1.98 19.12
C SER A 229 -25.86 -1.58 17.76
N VAL A 230 -25.00 -1.44 16.75
CA VAL A 230 -25.36 -0.91 15.42
C VAL A 230 -25.04 -1.91 14.32
N SER A 231 -25.92 -2.05 13.33
CA SER A 231 -25.66 -2.92 12.17
C SER A 231 -24.85 -2.16 11.11
N VAL A 232 -23.63 -2.62 10.84
CA VAL A 232 -22.75 -2.05 9.82
C VAL A 232 -22.83 -2.89 8.53
N PRO A 233 -23.15 -2.30 7.36
CA PRO A 233 -23.27 -3.03 6.11
C PRO A 233 -21.89 -3.43 5.58
N LEU A 234 -21.70 -4.66 5.14
CA LEU A 234 -20.40 -5.15 4.66
C LEU A 234 -20.43 -5.47 3.18
N HIS A 235 -19.27 -5.28 2.56
CA HIS A 235 -18.98 -5.64 1.18
C HIS A 235 -18.18 -6.95 1.16
N ALA A 236 -18.19 -7.64 0.01
CA ALA A 236 -17.30 -8.76 -0.20
C ALA A 236 -15.83 -8.28 -0.16
N GLY A 237 -14.95 -9.08 0.42
CA GLY A 237 -13.54 -8.74 0.60
C GLY A 237 -13.25 -8.08 1.94
N PHE A 238 -12.25 -7.21 1.96
CA PHE A 238 -11.83 -6.49 3.17
C PHE A 238 -12.72 -5.29 3.44
N ASN A 239 -13.11 -5.13 4.71
CA ASN A 239 -13.80 -3.95 5.20
C ASN A 239 -13.01 -3.37 6.38
N SER A 240 -12.67 -2.09 6.33
CA SER A 240 -12.03 -1.36 7.45
C SER A 240 -13.11 -0.69 8.28
N LEU A 241 -13.31 -1.19 9.49
CA LEU A 241 -14.23 -0.63 10.48
C LEU A 241 -13.42 0.12 11.52
N LYS A 242 -13.63 1.43 11.62
CA LYS A 242 -12.94 2.29 12.59
C LYS A 242 -13.92 2.69 13.68
N VAL A 243 -13.46 2.70 14.91
CA VAL A 243 -14.23 3.19 16.05
C VAL A 243 -13.34 4.09 16.88
N ASN A 244 -13.82 5.31 17.12
CA ASN A 244 -13.06 6.35 17.80
C ASN A 244 -13.83 6.78 19.05
N ALA A 245 -13.12 7.01 20.15
CA ALA A 245 -13.65 7.55 21.39
C ALA A 245 -12.82 8.77 21.82
N PHE A 246 -13.48 9.84 22.26
CA PHE A 246 -12.87 11.13 22.56
C PHE A 246 -13.41 11.71 23.86
N GLU A 247 -12.51 12.33 24.62
CA GLU A 247 -12.86 13.15 25.78
C GLU A 247 -12.89 14.64 25.43
N PHE A 248 -13.59 15.44 26.24
CA PHE A 248 -13.55 16.90 26.15
C PHE A 248 -12.14 17.48 26.34
N SER A 249 -11.25 16.77 27.05
CA SER A 249 -9.84 17.12 27.19
C SER A 249 -9.06 17.03 25.88
N GLY A 250 -9.61 16.31 24.88
CA GLY A 250 -8.98 16.03 23.60
C GLY A 250 -8.28 14.66 23.55
N ASN A 251 -8.12 13.99 24.70
CA ASN A 251 -7.58 12.63 24.75
C ASN A 251 -8.51 11.67 23.99
N ALA A 252 -7.92 10.70 23.28
CA ALA A 252 -8.67 9.84 22.40
C ALA A 252 -8.06 8.44 22.26
N VAL A 253 -8.92 7.49 21.90
CA VAL A 253 -8.53 6.15 21.49
C VAL A 253 -9.15 5.87 20.12
N TYR A 254 -8.34 5.34 19.21
CA TYR A 254 -8.76 4.95 17.87
C TYR A 254 -8.54 3.45 17.70
N ASP A 255 -9.60 2.69 17.40
CA ASP A 255 -9.53 1.27 17.03
C ASP A 255 -9.80 1.08 15.54
N ASP A 256 -9.00 0.24 14.87
CA ASP A 256 -9.17 -0.13 13.45
C ASP A 256 -9.30 -1.66 13.33
N PHE A 257 -10.46 -2.10 12.87
CA PHE A 257 -10.78 -3.49 12.63
C PHE A 257 -10.76 -3.80 11.13
N THR A 258 -10.19 -4.95 10.78
CA THR A 258 -10.29 -5.53 9.45
C THR A 258 -11.29 -6.67 9.46
N LEU A 259 -12.45 -6.45 8.85
CA LEU A 259 -13.49 -7.46 8.68
C LEU A 259 -13.37 -8.08 7.30
N ILE A 260 -13.19 -9.39 7.25
CA ILE A 260 -12.94 -10.11 6.01
C ILE A 260 -14.18 -10.91 5.67
N VAL A 261 -14.85 -10.57 4.56
CA VAL A 261 -15.91 -11.38 3.96
C VAL A 261 -15.29 -12.15 2.80
N PRO A 262 -14.96 -13.45 2.95
CA PRO A 262 -14.23 -14.19 1.94
C PRO A 262 -14.93 -14.13 0.58
N THR A 263 -14.16 -13.94 -0.49
CA THR A 263 -14.72 -13.75 -1.83
C THR A 263 -13.73 -14.06 -2.95
N LEU A 264 -14.28 -14.44 -4.10
CA LEU A 264 -13.61 -14.46 -5.39
C LEU A 264 -14.28 -13.42 -6.29
N GLN A 265 -13.53 -12.40 -6.70
CA GLN A 265 -14.03 -11.32 -7.55
C GLN A 265 -13.37 -11.36 -8.92
N ARG A 266 -14.16 -11.20 -9.97
CA ARG A 266 -13.63 -11.03 -11.33
C ARG A 266 -13.58 -9.55 -11.70
N ILE A 267 -12.44 -9.10 -12.20
CA ILE A 267 -12.26 -7.79 -12.82
C ILE A 267 -12.15 -8.02 -14.33
N GLY A 268 -13.32 -8.05 -14.99
CA GLY A 268 -13.45 -8.28 -16.43
C GLY A 268 -13.67 -7.01 -17.24
N GLY A 269 -13.75 -7.16 -18.55
CA GLY A 269 -14.07 -6.12 -19.53
C GLY A 269 -14.27 -6.74 -20.91
N ALA A 270 -14.85 -5.99 -21.85
CA ALA A 270 -15.05 -6.45 -23.23
C ALA A 270 -13.72 -6.69 -23.96
N ASP A 271 -12.68 -5.95 -23.58
CA ASP A 271 -11.32 -6.12 -24.07
C ASP A 271 -10.28 -5.76 -23.00
N ARG A 272 -9.00 -5.92 -23.34
CA ARG A 272 -7.85 -5.60 -22.47
C ARG A 272 -7.81 -4.15 -21.99
N TYR A 273 -8.36 -3.22 -22.77
CA TYR A 273 -8.35 -1.80 -22.42
C TYR A 273 -9.38 -1.54 -21.33
N GLU A 274 -10.60 -2.06 -21.51
CA GLU A 274 -11.62 -2.01 -20.47
C GLU A 274 -11.22 -2.77 -19.20
N VAL A 275 -10.56 -3.93 -19.31
CA VAL A 275 -9.98 -4.62 -18.14
C VAL A 275 -9.01 -3.71 -17.40
N SER A 276 -8.07 -3.05 -18.09
CA SER A 276 -7.13 -2.12 -17.42
C SER A 276 -7.83 -0.91 -16.78
N ALA A 277 -8.89 -0.38 -17.38
CA ALA A 277 -9.71 0.68 -16.80
C ALA A 277 -10.45 0.20 -15.54
N ASN A 278 -10.99 -1.03 -15.55
CA ASN A 278 -11.70 -1.60 -14.41
C ASN A 278 -10.74 -1.95 -13.27
N ILE A 279 -9.53 -2.46 -13.56
CA ILE A 279 -8.48 -2.64 -12.53
C ILE A 279 -8.13 -1.31 -11.88
N SER A 280 -8.05 -0.22 -12.65
CA SER A 280 -7.79 1.11 -12.12
C SER A 280 -8.89 1.63 -11.17
N LYS A 281 -10.16 1.26 -11.40
CA LYS A 281 -11.27 1.58 -10.49
C LYS A 281 -11.17 0.82 -9.17
N GLU A 282 -10.80 -0.47 -9.24
CA GLU A 282 -10.65 -1.35 -8.07
C GLU A 282 -9.37 -1.06 -7.27
N LEU A 283 -8.34 -0.45 -7.88
CA LEU A 283 -7.05 -0.18 -7.24
C LEU A 283 -7.16 0.61 -5.93
N GLY A 284 -8.19 1.45 -5.78
CA GLY A 284 -8.48 2.13 -4.51
C GLY A 284 -7.43 3.13 -4.05
N ILE A 285 -6.43 3.46 -4.87
CA ILE A 285 -5.43 4.49 -4.59
C ILE A 285 -5.89 5.84 -5.14
N ASP A 286 -5.68 6.92 -4.40
CA ASP A 286 -5.89 8.30 -4.82
C ASP A 286 -4.55 8.94 -5.23
N SER A 287 -4.03 8.54 -6.40
CA SER A 287 -2.81 9.11 -7.00
C SER A 287 -3.17 9.99 -8.19
N SER A 288 -2.48 11.12 -8.32
CA SER A 288 -2.56 12.05 -9.45
C SER A 288 -1.74 11.57 -10.67
N THR A 289 -1.16 10.38 -10.62
CA THR A 289 -0.35 9.81 -11.71
C THR A 289 -1.04 8.62 -12.35
N VAL A 290 -0.95 8.52 -13.69
CA VAL A 290 -1.27 7.31 -14.46
C VAL A 290 -0.07 6.88 -15.31
N VAL A 291 0.12 5.57 -15.47
CA VAL A 291 1.12 5.04 -16.41
C VAL A 291 0.40 4.56 -17.67
N ILE A 292 0.87 4.98 -18.83
CA ILE A 292 0.28 4.66 -20.13
C ILE A 292 1.20 3.72 -20.89
N ALA A 293 0.67 2.57 -21.27
CA ALA A 293 1.40 1.57 -22.05
C ALA A 293 0.54 1.05 -23.20
N ARG A 294 1.15 0.60 -24.29
CA ARG A 294 0.36 -0.04 -25.36
C ARG A 294 -0.13 -1.43 -24.93
N GLY A 295 -1.38 -1.75 -25.26
CA GLY A 295 -2.02 -3.00 -24.86
C GLY A 295 -1.75 -4.19 -25.78
N ASP A 296 -1.20 -3.98 -26.98
CA ASP A 296 -1.03 -5.01 -28.02
C ASP A 296 0.42 -5.53 -28.15
N LEU A 297 1.39 -4.91 -27.48
CA LEU A 297 2.78 -5.37 -27.40
C LEU A 297 3.40 -5.06 -26.03
N TYR A 298 3.86 -6.10 -25.32
CA TYR A 298 4.33 -6.00 -23.92
C TYR A 298 5.71 -5.36 -23.74
N ALA A 299 6.52 -5.28 -24.80
CA ALA A 299 7.97 -5.12 -24.72
C ALA A 299 8.43 -3.94 -23.86
N ASP A 300 7.81 -2.78 -24.04
CA ASP A 300 8.20 -1.52 -23.38
C ASP A 300 7.52 -1.35 -22.00
N ALA A 301 6.50 -2.15 -21.71
CA ALA A 301 5.67 -2.02 -20.50
C ALA A 301 6.01 -3.04 -19.42
N LEU A 302 6.67 -4.14 -19.77
CA LEU A 302 6.90 -5.29 -18.89
C LEU A 302 7.68 -4.93 -17.62
N SER A 303 8.62 -3.98 -17.72
CA SER A 303 9.37 -3.43 -16.58
C SER A 303 8.70 -2.23 -15.91
N GLY A 304 7.51 -1.83 -16.35
CA GLY A 304 6.81 -0.63 -15.88
C GLY A 304 6.05 -0.80 -14.56
N VAL A 305 5.77 -2.04 -14.14
CA VAL A 305 4.99 -2.32 -12.92
C VAL A 305 5.64 -1.75 -11.65
N PRO A 306 6.97 -1.90 -11.43
CA PRO A 306 7.63 -1.30 -10.27
C PRO A 306 7.55 0.22 -10.24
N LEU A 307 7.74 0.88 -11.39
CA LEU A 307 7.58 2.32 -11.51
C LEU A 307 6.14 2.78 -11.25
N ALA A 308 5.16 2.08 -11.80
CA ALA A 308 3.75 2.36 -11.55
C ALA A 308 3.41 2.20 -10.06
N SER A 309 3.90 1.13 -9.42
CA SER A 309 3.69 0.87 -7.99
C SER A 309 4.35 1.93 -7.10
N MET A 310 5.55 2.39 -7.45
CA MET A 310 6.26 3.49 -6.77
C MET A 310 5.48 4.81 -6.84
N ASN A 311 4.83 5.09 -7.98
CA ASN A 311 3.98 6.27 -8.16
C ASN A 311 2.52 6.03 -7.70
N GLN A 312 2.24 4.88 -7.09
CA GLN A 312 0.90 4.44 -6.70
C GLN A 312 -0.13 4.59 -7.84
N ALA A 313 0.30 4.36 -9.07
CA ALA A 313 -0.44 4.65 -10.28
C ALA A 313 -0.94 3.36 -10.94
N PRO A 314 -2.14 3.37 -11.56
CA PRO A 314 -2.56 2.30 -12.43
C PRO A 314 -1.74 2.30 -13.74
N ILE A 315 -1.61 1.13 -14.37
CA ILE A 315 -1.20 1.03 -15.78
C ILE A 315 -2.46 0.95 -16.64
N LEU A 316 -2.73 2.02 -17.39
CA LEU A 316 -3.81 2.08 -18.36
C LEU A 316 -3.27 1.72 -19.75
N LEU A 317 -3.97 0.82 -20.44
CA LEU A 317 -3.55 0.32 -21.74
C LEU A 317 -4.12 1.17 -22.87
N THR A 318 -3.32 1.47 -23.89
CA THR A 318 -3.74 2.22 -25.08
C THR A 318 -3.50 1.44 -26.36
N LYS A 319 -4.15 1.85 -27.45
CA LYS A 319 -3.67 1.50 -28.80
C LYS A 319 -2.54 2.44 -29.19
N THR A 320 -1.73 2.06 -30.17
CA THR A 320 -0.61 2.90 -30.62
C THR A 320 -1.04 4.29 -31.04
N GLY A 321 -2.15 4.42 -31.76
CA GLY A 321 -2.57 5.70 -32.37
C GLY A 321 -3.55 6.54 -31.54
N PHE A 322 -4.25 5.96 -30.57
CA PHE A 322 -5.36 6.62 -29.87
C PHE A 322 -5.70 5.94 -28.54
N LEU A 323 -6.26 6.71 -27.60
CA LEU A 323 -6.85 6.20 -26.36
C LEU A 323 -8.23 5.58 -26.63
N PRO A 324 -8.46 4.30 -26.28
CA PRO A 324 -9.79 3.70 -26.33
C PRO A 324 -10.82 4.44 -25.46
N PRO A 325 -12.13 4.39 -25.78
CA PRO A 325 -13.16 5.11 -25.01
C PRO A 325 -13.15 4.80 -23.51
N SER A 326 -13.03 3.53 -23.11
CA SER A 326 -12.97 3.11 -21.71
C SER A 326 -11.79 3.73 -20.94
N ILE A 327 -10.68 3.97 -21.64
CA ILE A 327 -9.48 4.60 -21.07
C ILE A 327 -9.67 6.10 -20.97
N LYS A 328 -10.31 6.72 -21.97
CA LYS A 328 -10.65 8.15 -21.91
C LYS A 328 -11.58 8.43 -20.71
N GLU A 329 -12.61 7.61 -20.54
CA GLU A 329 -13.52 7.71 -19.40
C GLU A 329 -12.80 7.55 -18.06
N GLU A 330 -11.88 6.59 -17.97
CA GLU A 330 -11.13 6.37 -16.74
C GLU A 330 -10.16 7.52 -16.42
N ILE A 331 -9.47 8.07 -17.42
CA ILE A 331 -8.61 9.25 -17.24
C ILE A 331 -9.46 10.44 -16.75
N LEU A 332 -10.64 10.68 -17.32
CA LEU A 332 -11.54 11.75 -16.85
C LEU A 332 -12.03 11.51 -15.43
N ARG A 333 -12.38 10.26 -15.08
CA ARG A 333 -12.84 9.90 -13.74
C ARG A 333 -11.75 10.10 -12.69
N ARG A 334 -10.50 9.73 -13.01
CA ARG A 334 -9.35 9.89 -12.11
C ARG A 334 -8.83 11.32 -12.05
N ASN A 335 -9.00 12.08 -13.13
CA ASN A 335 -8.50 13.44 -13.28
C ASN A 335 -7.00 13.57 -12.88
N PRO A 336 -6.08 12.78 -13.47
CA PRO A 336 -4.68 12.80 -13.07
C PRO A 336 -3.98 14.08 -13.54
N ASP A 337 -3.04 14.59 -12.73
CA ASP A 337 -2.18 15.71 -13.11
C ASP A 337 -1.00 15.25 -13.99
N ARG A 338 -0.56 14.00 -13.79
CA ARG A 338 0.64 13.43 -14.42
C ARG A 338 0.34 12.12 -15.16
N ALA A 339 0.92 11.97 -16.35
CA ALA A 339 0.94 10.72 -17.11
C ALA A 339 2.38 10.35 -17.51
N ILE A 340 2.75 9.09 -17.29
CA ILE A 340 4.04 8.54 -17.72
C ILE A 340 3.80 7.56 -18.87
N ILE A 341 4.24 7.90 -20.06
CA ILE A 341 4.13 7.04 -21.25
C ILE A 341 5.35 6.12 -21.33
N LEU A 342 5.11 4.82 -21.42
CA LEU A 342 6.14 3.81 -21.64
C LEU A 342 6.25 3.46 -23.13
N GLY A 343 7.44 3.70 -23.68
CA GLY A 343 7.77 3.43 -25.07
C GLY A 343 7.84 4.70 -25.95
N GLY A 344 8.56 4.55 -27.06
CA GLY A 344 8.70 5.59 -28.08
C GLY A 344 7.39 5.88 -28.82
N THR A 345 7.43 6.84 -29.75
CA THR A 345 6.26 7.25 -30.55
C THR A 345 5.74 6.15 -31.48
N GLY A 346 6.56 5.16 -31.82
CA GLY A 346 6.12 3.96 -32.54
C GLY A 346 5.32 2.97 -31.66
N ALA A 347 5.46 3.06 -30.34
CA ALA A 347 4.69 2.25 -29.39
C ALA A 347 3.41 2.97 -28.96
N VAL A 348 3.55 4.22 -28.52
CA VAL A 348 2.45 5.12 -28.13
C VAL A 348 2.67 6.45 -28.83
N SER A 349 1.83 6.78 -29.80
CA SER A 349 2.04 7.91 -30.70
C SER A 349 2.03 9.28 -29.99
N ALA A 350 2.52 10.30 -30.69
CA ALA A 350 2.36 11.69 -30.25
C ALA A 350 0.89 12.14 -30.21
N THR A 351 0.00 11.46 -30.95
CA THR A 351 -1.44 11.70 -30.89
C THR A 351 -2.00 11.33 -29.51
N VAL A 352 -1.63 10.16 -28.97
CA VAL A 352 -2.05 9.77 -27.61
C VAL A 352 -1.56 10.77 -26.57
N GLU A 353 -0.30 11.21 -26.68
CA GLU A 353 0.26 12.25 -25.81
C GLU A 353 -0.53 13.58 -25.89
N THR A 354 -0.98 13.94 -27.09
CA THR A 354 -1.79 15.14 -27.31
C THR A 354 -3.20 14.98 -26.73
N GLU A 355 -3.82 13.80 -26.89
CA GLU A 355 -5.11 13.49 -26.27
C GLU A 355 -5.04 13.60 -24.73
N LEU A 356 -3.99 13.07 -24.09
CA LEU A 356 -3.79 13.20 -22.64
C LEU A 356 -3.75 14.67 -22.19
N LYS A 357 -2.98 15.51 -22.87
CA LYS A 357 -2.87 16.95 -22.55
C LYS A 357 -4.22 17.67 -22.72
N GLN A 358 -4.95 17.34 -23.79
CA GLN A 358 -6.29 17.90 -24.05
C GLN A 358 -7.32 17.50 -22.99
N MET A 359 -7.11 16.37 -22.33
CA MET A 359 -7.97 15.87 -21.25
C MET A 359 -7.60 16.45 -19.87
N GLY A 360 -6.68 17.41 -19.80
CA GLY A 360 -6.31 18.11 -18.56
C GLY A 360 -5.10 17.53 -17.83
N VAL A 361 -4.39 16.58 -18.42
CA VAL A 361 -3.13 16.07 -17.83
C VAL A 361 -2.00 17.07 -18.09
N ASN A 362 -1.56 17.76 -17.05
CA ASN A 362 -0.60 18.86 -17.17
C ASN A 362 0.84 18.40 -17.39
N GLN A 363 1.21 17.25 -16.83
CA GLN A 363 2.56 16.71 -16.87
C GLN A 363 2.57 15.39 -17.64
N VAL A 364 2.97 15.41 -18.91
CA VAL A 364 3.09 14.18 -19.70
C VAL A 364 4.56 13.89 -19.98
N GLU A 365 5.06 12.82 -19.36
CA GLU A 365 6.43 12.34 -19.49
C GLU A 365 6.47 11.10 -20.38
N ARG A 366 7.60 10.86 -21.03
CA ARG A 366 7.81 9.70 -21.88
C ARG A 366 9.14 9.04 -21.57
N ILE A 367 9.08 7.76 -21.21
CA ILE A 367 10.25 6.91 -21.04
C ILE A 367 10.37 6.07 -22.31
N ALA A 368 11.35 6.38 -23.14
CA ALA A 368 11.55 5.75 -24.44
C ALA A 368 13.00 5.29 -24.62
N GLY A 369 13.19 4.35 -25.53
CA GLY A 369 14.48 3.83 -25.93
C GLY A 369 14.39 3.18 -27.31
N ALA A 370 15.54 2.97 -27.95
CA ALA A 370 15.59 2.32 -29.27
C ALA A 370 15.19 0.85 -29.21
N THR A 371 15.28 0.22 -28.04
CA THR A 371 14.94 -1.19 -27.80
C THR A 371 14.23 -1.34 -26.46
N ARG A 372 13.51 -2.46 -26.28
CA ARG A 372 12.89 -2.84 -25.00
C ARG A 372 13.89 -2.90 -23.84
N TYR A 373 15.15 -3.20 -24.14
CA TYR A 373 16.23 -3.27 -23.18
C TYR A 373 16.60 -1.86 -22.70
N ALA A 374 16.77 -0.92 -23.63
CA ALA A 374 16.98 0.50 -23.33
C ALA A 374 15.79 1.08 -22.54
N VAL A 375 14.54 0.74 -22.90
CA VAL A 375 13.36 1.17 -22.14
C VAL A 375 13.39 0.61 -20.71
N SER A 376 13.75 -0.66 -20.52
CA SER A 376 13.83 -1.25 -19.16
C SER A 376 14.91 -0.61 -18.29
N ALA A 377 16.07 -0.27 -18.85
CA ALA A 377 17.11 0.48 -18.14
C ALA A 377 16.63 1.91 -17.80
N ALA A 378 15.99 2.60 -18.75
CA ALA A 378 15.47 3.94 -18.53
C ALA A 378 14.35 4.00 -17.46
N ILE A 379 13.52 2.95 -17.38
CA ILE A 379 12.54 2.82 -16.29
C ILE A 379 13.23 2.67 -14.94
N ALA A 380 14.29 1.86 -14.86
CA ALA A 380 15.05 1.69 -13.63
C ALA A 380 15.73 3.01 -13.18
N GLU A 381 16.29 3.77 -14.12
CA GLU A 381 16.82 5.12 -13.84
C GLU A 381 15.74 6.09 -13.37
N GLN A 382 14.54 6.02 -13.96
CA GLN A 382 13.42 6.84 -13.51
C GLN A 382 13.00 6.49 -12.08
N MET A 383 13.02 5.20 -11.70
CA MET A 383 12.73 4.79 -10.32
C MET A 383 13.74 5.39 -9.34
N LYS A 384 15.04 5.33 -9.65
CA LYS A 384 16.10 5.97 -8.86
C LYS A 384 15.88 7.48 -8.73
N SER A 385 15.59 8.14 -9.85
CA SER A 385 15.34 9.59 -9.89
C SER A 385 14.13 10.00 -9.04
N THR A 386 13.03 9.24 -9.12
CA THR A 386 11.80 9.51 -8.37
C THR A 386 12.00 9.37 -6.85
N ALA A 387 12.82 8.43 -6.40
CA ALA A 387 13.08 8.20 -4.97
C ALA A 387 14.34 8.91 -4.43
N GLY A 388 15.12 9.58 -5.30
CA GLY A 388 16.43 10.16 -4.97
C GLY A 388 17.56 9.14 -4.95
N ASP A 389 17.26 7.88 -4.62
CA ASP A 389 18.13 6.72 -4.80
C ASP A 389 17.32 5.44 -5.01
N PHE A 390 17.97 4.30 -5.28
CA PHE A 390 17.27 3.02 -5.28
C PHE A 390 16.77 2.67 -3.87
N MET A 391 15.51 2.24 -3.80
CA MET A 391 14.88 1.81 -2.55
C MET A 391 15.20 0.36 -2.17
N SER A 392 15.94 -0.35 -3.02
CA SER A 392 16.34 -1.76 -2.88
C SER A 392 17.68 -1.96 -3.58
N ASP A 393 18.57 -2.77 -3.00
CA ASP A 393 19.83 -3.18 -3.62
C ASP A 393 19.67 -4.41 -4.55
N VAL A 394 18.43 -4.85 -4.73
CA VAL A 394 18.02 -5.98 -5.57
C VAL A 394 17.37 -5.51 -6.86
N ALA A 395 17.74 -6.12 -7.99
CA ALA A 395 17.04 -6.00 -9.27
C ALA A 395 16.66 -7.37 -9.86
N PHE A 396 15.52 -7.44 -10.53
CA PHE A 396 15.12 -8.62 -11.30
C PHE A 396 15.72 -8.60 -12.70
N ILE A 397 16.10 -9.79 -13.18
CA ILE A 397 16.52 -10.05 -14.56
C ILE A 397 15.51 -10.99 -15.19
N ALA A 398 14.90 -10.58 -16.30
CA ALA A 398 13.92 -11.40 -16.99
C ALA A 398 14.15 -11.42 -18.49
N SER A 399 13.60 -12.42 -19.18
CA SER A 399 13.66 -12.48 -20.63
C SER A 399 12.87 -11.33 -21.24
N GLY A 400 13.52 -10.52 -22.06
CA GLY A 400 12.84 -9.53 -22.89
C GLY A 400 12.06 -10.16 -24.04
N GLU A 401 12.24 -11.46 -24.32
CA GLU A 401 11.65 -12.16 -25.47
C GLU A 401 10.54 -13.14 -25.06
N ASN A 402 10.39 -13.41 -23.76
CA ASN A 402 9.37 -14.28 -23.18
C ASN A 402 8.81 -13.67 -21.88
N PHE A 403 7.64 -13.04 -21.98
CA PHE A 403 7.02 -12.22 -20.92
C PHE A 403 6.59 -12.91 -19.61
N PRO A 404 6.16 -14.20 -19.55
CA PRO A 404 5.42 -14.70 -18.40
C PRO A 404 6.18 -14.67 -17.07
N ASP A 405 7.49 -14.94 -17.10
CA ASP A 405 8.31 -14.95 -15.89
C ASP A 405 8.48 -13.54 -15.30
N ALA A 406 8.61 -12.53 -16.16
CA ALA A 406 8.65 -11.13 -15.74
C ALA A 406 7.30 -10.67 -15.16
N LEU A 407 6.17 -11.08 -15.75
CA LEU A 407 4.84 -10.76 -15.21
C LEU A 407 4.63 -11.38 -13.83
N ALA A 408 5.04 -12.63 -13.64
CA ALA A 408 4.95 -13.29 -12.35
C ALA A 408 5.77 -12.56 -11.26
N ALA A 409 6.93 -12.00 -11.63
CA ALA A 409 7.77 -11.21 -10.74
C ALA A 409 7.23 -9.79 -10.48
N SER A 410 6.37 -9.28 -11.36
CA SER A 410 5.97 -7.87 -11.37
C SER A 410 5.31 -7.40 -10.07
N SER A 411 4.48 -8.24 -9.45
CA SER A 411 3.84 -7.94 -8.16
C SER A 411 4.85 -7.76 -7.03
N VAL A 412 5.85 -8.64 -6.94
CA VAL A 412 6.94 -8.55 -5.96
C VAL A 412 7.81 -7.34 -6.24
N ALA A 413 8.18 -7.15 -7.50
CA ALA A 413 9.01 -6.04 -7.93
C ALA A 413 8.33 -4.69 -7.63
N GLY A 414 6.99 -4.62 -7.76
CA GLY A 414 6.20 -3.47 -7.35
C GLY A 414 6.10 -3.25 -5.85
N GLN A 415 5.96 -4.33 -5.06
CA GLN A 415 5.93 -4.24 -3.59
C GLN A 415 7.25 -3.77 -3.02
N ALA A 416 8.36 -4.31 -3.54
CA ALA A 416 9.71 -4.06 -3.04
C ALA A 416 10.47 -2.95 -3.78
N TYR A 417 9.81 -2.26 -4.72
CA TYR A 417 10.43 -1.23 -5.57
C TYR A 417 11.70 -1.72 -6.30
N MET A 418 11.77 -3.02 -6.61
CA MET A 418 12.90 -3.64 -7.31
C MET A 418 12.75 -3.39 -8.82
N PRO A 419 13.76 -2.83 -9.50
CA PRO A 419 13.72 -2.69 -10.95
C PRO A 419 13.64 -4.05 -11.65
N ILE A 420 12.98 -4.10 -12.80
CA ILE A 420 13.00 -5.26 -13.71
C ILE A 420 13.82 -4.87 -14.95
N LEU A 421 14.93 -5.56 -15.16
CA LEU A 421 15.80 -5.38 -16.33
C LEU A 421 15.59 -6.54 -17.30
N LEU A 422 15.39 -6.21 -18.58
CA LEU A 422 15.15 -7.21 -19.62
C LEU A 422 16.45 -7.61 -20.29
N VAL A 423 16.66 -8.91 -20.54
CA VAL A 423 17.84 -9.43 -21.25
C VAL A 423 17.43 -10.33 -22.43
N LYS A 424 18.39 -10.62 -23.32
CA LYS A 424 18.20 -11.69 -24.31
C LYS A 424 18.42 -13.05 -23.63
N PRO A 425 17.84 -14.15 -24.14
CA PRO A 425 18.03 -15.47 -23.54
C PRO A 425 19.51 -15.86 -23.36
N GLY A 426 20.37 -15.52 -24.32
CA GLY A 426 21.79 -15.90 -24.33
C GLY A 426 22.78 -14.79 -23.94
N SER A 427 22.33 -13.53 -23.79
CA SER A 427 23.27 -12.41 -23.65
C SER A 427 22.66 -11.19 -22.96
N ILE A 428 23.54 -10.37 -22.36
CA ILE A 428 23.19 -9.08 -21.78
C ILE A 428 23.31 -8.02 -22.87
N PRO A 429 22.23 -7.29 -23.21
CA PRO A 429 22.31 -6.16 -24.14
C PRO A 429 23.19 -5.02 -23.58
N PRO A 430 23.83 -4.21 -24.45
CA PRO A 430 24.74 -3.15 -24.00
C PRO A 430 24.11 -2.15 -22.99
N ASP A 431 22.85 -1.75 -23.21
CA ASP A 431 22.15 -0.83 -22.31
C ASP A 431 22.04 -1.39 -20.87
N ILE A 432 21.79 -2.69 -20.76
CA ILE A 432 21.66 -3.39 -19.47
C ILE A 432 23.03 -3.64 -18.85
N GLU A 433 24.02 -4.00 -19.67
CA GLU A 433 25.39 -4.17 -19.20
C GLU A 433 25.95 -2.86 -18.63
N ASN A 434 25.66 -1.74 -19.28
CA ASN A 434 26.05 -0.42 -18.80
C ASN A 434 25.34 -0.08 -17.49
N PHE A 435 24.02 -0.29 -17.41
CA PHE A 435 23.25 -0.09 -16.18
C PHE A 435 23.83 -0.90 -15.01
N ILE A 436 24.10 -2.19 -15.21
CA ILE A 436 24.65 -3.06 -14.14
C ILE A 436 26.02 -2.54 -13.67
N LYS A 437 26.82 -1.93 -14.53
CA LYS A 437 28.14 -1.36 -14.16
C LYS A 437 28.03 0.01 -13.51
N SER A 438 27.06 0.84 -13.91
CA SER A 438 26.87 2.19 -13.38
C SER A 438 26.23 2.22 -12.00
N HIS A 439 25.59 1.13 -11.58
CA HIS A 439 24.90 1.03 -10.28
C HIS A 439 25.55 -0.01 -9.36
N PRO A 440 26.77 0.23 -8.82
CA PRO A 440 27.40 -0.61 -7.79
C PRO A 440 26.53 -0.84 -6.56
N GLU A 441 25.62 0.08 -6.24
CA GLU A 441 24.66 -0.02 -5.15
C GLU A 441 23.66 -1.19 -5.31
N ILE A 442 23.40 -1.68 -6.53
CA ILE A 442 22.57 -2.88 -6.75
C ILE A 442 23.45 -4.13 -6.61
N GLY A 443 23.54 -4.68 -5.40
CA GLY A 443 24.40 -5.81 -5.06
C GLY A 443 23.89 -7.17 -5.56
N LYS A 444 22.57 -7.33 -5.70
CA LYS A 444 21.94 -8.62 -5.98
C LYS A 444 21.04 -8.58 -7.21
N PHE A 445 21.17 -9.58 -8.07
CA PHE A 445 20.32 -9.78 -9.24
C PHE A 445 19.56 -11.10 -9.15
N VAL A 446 18.24 -11.04 -9.23
CA VAL A 446 17.37 -12.22 -9.21
C VAL A 446 16.89 -12.50 -10.63
N ILE A 447 17.39 -13.57 -11.23
CA ILE A 447 16.92 -14.05 -12.53
C ILE A 447 15.57 -14.76 -12.32
N VAL A 448 14.54 -14.28 -13.01
CA VAL A 448 13.22 -14.92 -13.03
C VAL A 448 13.03 -15.68 -14.34
N GLY A 449 12.75 -16.98 -14.19
CA GLY A 449 12.65 -17.94 -15.30
C GLY A 449 13.79 -18.95 -15.33
N GLY A 450 13.51 -20.07 -16.02
CA GLY A 450 14.48 -21.14 -16.24
C GLY A 450 15.62 -20.75 -17.18
N THR A 451 16.60 -21.64 -17.34
CA THR A 451 17.79 -21.42 -18.18
C THR A 451 17.48 -21.24 -19.67
N GLY A 452 16.34 -21.75 -20.14
CA GLY A 452 15.85 -21.51 -21.50
C GLY A 452 15.34 -20.07 -21.74
N ALA A 453 14.86 -19.40 -20.69
CA ALA A 453 14.40 -18.01 -20.77
C ALA A 453 15.55 -17.02 -20.57
N VAL A 454 16.45 -17.32 -19.62
CA VAL A 454 17.69 -16.58 -19.34
C VAL A 454 18.79 -17.59 -19.00
N SER A 455 19.76 -17.76 -19.90
CA SER A 455 20.83 -18.76 -19.77
C SER A 455 21.78 -18.50 -18.60
N ASP A 456 22.53 -19.53 -18.23
CA ASP A 456 23.59 -19.38 -17.20
C ASP A 456 24.75 -18.53 -17.69
N ALA A 457 24.93 -18.35 -19.00
CA ALA A 457 25.90 -17.40 -19.54
C ALA A 457 25.57 -15.96 -19.10
N VAL A 458 24.29 -15.59 -19.08
CA VAL A 458 23.84 -14.29 -18.54
C VAL A 458 24.14 -14.22 -17.04
N ALA A 459 23.77 -15.26 -16.27
CA ALA A 459 24.02 -15.31 -14.83
C ALA A 459 25.50 -15.14 -14.48
N ASN A 460 26.36 -15.92 -15.13
CA ASN A 460 27.81 -15.89 -14.95
C ASN A 460 28.40 -14.52 -15.35
N LYS A 461 27.86 -13.89 -16.40
CA LYS A 461 28.30 -12.56 -16.82
C LYS A 461 27.94 -11.50 -15.79
N ILE A 462 26.75 -11.53 -15.21
CA ILE A 462 26.36 -10.62 -14.10
C ILE A 462 27.27 -10.84 -12.89
N ALA A 463 27.49 -12.10 -12.49
CA ALA A 463 28.37 -12.45 -11.39
C ALA A 463 29.82 -11.97 -11.61
N SER A 464 30.31 -11.96 -12.85
CA SER A 464 31.65 -11.45 -13.18
C SER A 464 31.85 -9.95 -12.90
N TYR A 465 30.77 -9.20 -12.67
CA TYR A 465 30.83 -7.80 -12.21
C TYR A 465 30.83 -7.67 -10.68
N GLY A 466 31.08 -8.75 -9.94
CA GLY A 466 31.08 -8.75 -8.47
C GLY A 466 29.69 -8.76 -7.85
N ARG A 467 28.69 -9.28 -8.57
CA ARG A 467 27.28 -9.31 -8.14
C ARG A 467 26.87 -10.66 -7.60
N THR A 468 25.96 -10.66 -6.64
CA THR A 468 25.26 -11.88 -6.23
C THR A 468 24.15 -12.17 -7.23
N VAL A 469 24.07 -13.41 -7.71
CA VAL A 469 23.04 -13.84 -8.65
C VAL A 469 22.25 -15.00 -8.07
N GLU A 470 20.93 -14.85 -8.02
CA GLU A 470 19.99 -15.89 -7.61
C GLU A 470 19.02 -16.17 -8.75
N ARG A 471 18.51 -17.40 -8.88
CA ARG A 471 17.53 -17.77 -9.90
C ARG A 471 16.26 -18.32 -9.26
N ILE A 472 15.11 -17.81 -9.71
CA ILE A 472 13.79 -18.34 -9.39
C ILE A 472 13.12 -18.72 -10.71
N GLY A 473 13.01 -20.02 -10.97
CA GLY A 473 12.38 -20.53 -12.20
C GLY A 473 11.59 -21.79 -11.95
N GLY A 474 10.70 -22.11 -12.87
CA GLY A 474 9.98 -23.39 -12.92
C GLY A 474 10.08 -24.04 -14.30
N SER A 475 9.60 -25.28 -14.40
CA SER A 475 9.44 -25.97 -15.70
C SER A 475 8.38 -25.31 -16.59
N THR A 476 7.46 -24.56 -16.00
CA THR A 476 6.41 -23.81 -16.69
C THR A 476 6.27 -22.41 -16.09
N ARG A 477 5.65 -21.49 -16.83
CA ARG A 477 5.30 -20.14 -16.35
C ARG A 477 4.45 -20.14 -15.07
N TYR A 478 3.61 -21.17 -14.94
CA TYR A 478 2.73 -21.36 -13.79
C TYR A 478 3.54 -21.76 -12.55
N GLN A 479 4.48 -22.70 -12.71
CA GLN A 479 5.42 -23.07 -11.64
C GLN A 479 6.34 -21.90 -11.27
N THR A 480 6.85 -21.12 -12.24
CA THR A 480 7.66 -19.93 -11.92
C THR A 480 6.87 -18.97 -11.03
N ALA A 481 5.60 -18.70 -11.34
CA ALA A 481 4.75 -17.84 -10.52
C ALA A 481 4.55 -18.36 -9.09
N VAL A 482 4.31 -19.66 -8.94
CA VAL A 482 4.22 -20.32 -7.62
C VAL A 482 5.55 -20.24 -6.87
N ASN A 483 6.68 -20.45 -7.54
CA ASN A 483 8.01 -20.39 -6.92
C ASN A 483 8.34 -18.98 -6.43
N ILE A 484 7.97 -17.94 -7.19
CA ILE A 484 8.08 -16.55 -6.77
C ILE A 484 7.20 -16.30 -5.53
N ALA A 485 5.93 -16.69 -5.58
CA ALA A 485 5.00 -16.50 -4.46
C ALA A 485 5.51 -17.16 -3.16
N ASN A 486 6.00 -18.40 -3.25
CA ASN A 486 6.59 -19.13 -2.12
C ASN A 486 7.88 -18.48 -1.60
N LYS A 487 8.79 -18.10 -2.51
CA LYS A 487 10.09 -17.53 -2.13
C LYS A 487 9.95 -16.25 -1.32
N PHE A 488 8.99 -15.41 -1.71
CA PHE A 488 8.72 -14.12 -1.12
C PHE A 488 7.65 -14.17 -0.02
N GLN A 489 7.12 -15.37 0.29
CA GLN A 489 6.09 -15.59 1.31
C GLN A 489 4.94 -14.58 1.21
N LEU A 490 4.49 -14.32 -0.01
CA LEU A 490 3.46 -13.32 -0.26
C LEU A 490 2.19 -13.67 0.51
N ILE A 491 1.56 -12.66 1.10
CA ILE A 491 0.55 -12.83 2.14
C ILE A 491 -0.62 -13.61 1.57
N PRO A 492 -0.89 -14.83 2.06
CA PRO A 492 -1.80 -15.75 1.40
C PRO A 492 -3.26 -15.28 1.43
N ASN A 493 -3.60 -14.26 2.23
CA ASN A 493 -4.96 -13.74 2.41
C ASN A 493 -5.53 -13.14 1.12
N THR A 494 -4.68 -12.57 0.25
CA THR A 494 -5.11 -12.01 -1.05
C THR A 494 -4.32 -12.63 -2.18
N GLN A 495 -5.00 -13.06 -3.24
CA GLN A 495 -4.34 -13.64 -4.42
C GLN A 495 -4.95 -13.11 -5.71
N VAL A 496 -4.10 -12.84 -6.70
CA VAL A 496 -4.53 -12.33 -8.00
C VAL A 496 -4.22 -13.38 -9.06
N PHE A 497 -5.19 -13.70 -9.89
CA PHE A 497 -5.10 -14.68 -10.95
C PHE A 497 -5.24 -14.00 -12.31
N ALA A 498 -4.39 -14.40 -13.26
CA ALA A 498 -4.52 -13.97 -14.65
C ALA A 498 -4.16 -15.14 -15.57
N ARG A 499 -4.59 -15.07 -16.83
CA ARG A 499 -4.17 -16.04 -17.82
C ARG A 499 -2.67 -15.95 -18.06
N GLY A 500 -2.01 -17.09 -18.24
CA GLY A 500 -0.57 -17.13 -18.45
C GLY A 500 -0.14 -17.02 -19.90
N ASP A 501 -1.03 -17.23 -20.86
CA ASP A 501 -0.75 -17.34 -22.30
C ASP A 501 -0.91 -16.03 -23.09
N ASP A 502 -1.46 -14.99 -22.47
CA ASP A 502 -1.43 -13.59 -22.93
C ASP A 502 -1.03 -12.67 -21.76
N PHE A 503 -0.64 -11.43 -22.04
CA PHE A 503 -0.01 -10.51 -21.08
C PHE A 503 -0.85 -9.33 -20.53
N PRO A 504 -1.82 -8.74 -21.25
CA PRO A 504 -2.33 -7.40 -20.92
C PRO A 504 -3.00 -7.28 -19.54
N ASP A 505 -3.79 -8.29 -19.18
CA ASP A 505 -4.57 -8.30 -17.94
C ASP A 505 -3.64 -8.42 -16.73
N ALA A 506 -2.64 -9.31 -16.80
CA ALA A 506 -1.60 -9.44 -15.78
C ALA A 506 -0.68 -8.21 -15.70
N LEU A 507 -0.34 -7.60 -16.84
CA LEU A 507 0.47 -6.38 -16.89
C LEU A 507 -0.23 -5.22 -16.17
N SER A 508 -1.49 -4.94 -16.54
CA SER A 508 -2.28 -3.88 -15.91
C SER A 508 -2.65 -4.22 -14.45
N GLY A 509 -2.75 -5.51 -14.14
CA GLY A 509 -2.92 -6.04 -12.79
C GLY A 509 -1.68 -6.02 -11.90
N GLY A 510 -0.48 -5.82 -12.46
CA GLY A 510 0.78 -5.78 -11.72
C GLY A 510 0.75 -4.82 -10.53
N PRO A 511 0.47 -3.51 -10.76
CA PRO A 511 0.40 -2.53 -9.68
C PRO A 511 -0.74 -2.81 -8.70
N PHE A 512 -1.84 -3.41 -9.18
CA PHE A 512 -2.96 -3.82 -8.33
C PHE A 512 -2.58 -4.95 -7.37
N ALA A 513 -1.98 -6.02 -7.88
CA ALA A 513 -1.46 -7.10 -7.04
C ALA A 513 -0.36 -6.59 -6.09
N ALA A 514 0.51 -5.70 -6.55
CA ALA A 514 1.52 -5.07 -5.70
C ALA A 514 0.89 -4.25 -4.56
N HIS A 515 -0.15 -3.45 -4.86
CA HIS A 515 -0.88 -2.67 -3.86
C HIS A 515 -1.58 -3.56 -2.82
N LEU A 516 -2.17 -4.67 -3.27
CA LEU A 516 -2.80 -5.68 -2.42
C LEU A 516 -1.80 -6.57 -1.68
N GLN A 517 -0.50 -6.41 -1.93
CA GLN A 517 0.57 -7.27 -1.45
C GLN A 517 0.36 -8.76 -1.76
N ALA A 518 -0.27 -9.02 -2.91
CA ALA A 518 -0.68 -10.31 -3.39
C ALA A 518 0.27 -10.84 -4.47
N PRO A 519 0.45 -12.18 -4.60
CA PRO A 519 1.04 -12.76 -5.79
C PRO A 519 0.13 -12.55 -7.01
N ILE A 520 0.74 -12.47 -8.19
CA ILE A 520 0.07 -12.81 -9.45
C ILE A 520 0.38 -14.27 -9.76
N LEU A 521 -0.64 -15.12 -9.61
CA LEU A 521 -0.62 -16.50 -10.05
C LEU A 521 -1.16 -16.57 -11.49
N LEU A 522 -0.45 -17.32 -12.34
CA LEU A 522 -0.85 -17.53 -13.72
C LEU A 522 -1.66 -18.82 -13.84
N THR A 523 -2.63 -18.86 -14.75
CA THR A 523 -3.39 -20.07 -15.08
C THR A 523 -3.56 -20.25 -16.59
N PRO A 524 -3.65 -21.48 -17.12
CA PRO A 524 -4.24 -21.72 -18.43
C PRO A 524 -5.68 -21.18 -18.48
N PRO A 525 -6.18 -20.73 -19.65
CA PRO A 525 -7.52 -20.15 -19.76
C PRO A 525 -8.66 -21.08 -19.35
N ALA A 526 -8.51 -22.40 -19.58
CA ALA A 526 -9.60 -23.37 -19.45
C ALA A 526 -9.42 -24.37 -18.29
N SER A 527 -8.29 -24.35 -17.59
CA SER A 527 -8.02 -25.29 -16.49
C SER A 527 -7.01 -24.72 -15.51
N LEU A 528 -7.29 -24.80 -14.21
CA LEU A 528 -6.35 -24.42 -13.18
C LEU A 528 -5.18 -25.40 -13.12
N GLU A 529 -3.97 -24.88 -13.21
CA GLU A 529 -2.73 -25.67 -13.27
C GLU A 529 -2.45 -26.40 -11.95
N SER A 530 -1.80 -27.57 -12.01
CA SER A 530 -1.55 -28.45 -10.88
C SER A 530 -0.68 -27.82 -9.77
N ASN A 531 0.35 -27.07 -10.11
CA ASN A 531 1.21 -26.42 -9.10
C ASN A 531 0.48 -25.25 -8.44
N VAL A 532 -0.38 -24.55 -9.19
CA VAL A 532 -1.26 -23.52 -8.63
C VAL A 532 -2.25 -24.14 -7.66
N LYS A 533 -2.88 -25.28 -7.99
CA LYS A 533 -3.74 -26.03 -7.04
C LYS A 533 -2.97 -26.45 -5.78
N GLY A 534 -1.75 -26.97 -5.95
CA GLY A 534 -0.88 -27.34 -4.84
C GLY A 534 -0.57 -26.15 -3.93
N TYR A 535 -0.28 -25.00 -4.53
CA TYR A 535 -0.09 -23.74 -3.80
C TYR A 535 -1.34 -23.32 -3.03
N LEU A 536 -2.52 -23.34 -3.65
CA LEU A 536 -3.80 -22.94 -3.02
C LEU A 536 -4.25 -23.86 -1.89
N THR A 537 -3.87 -25.14 -1.95
CA THR A 537 -4.12 -26.10 -0.86
C THR A 537 -3.34 -25.72 0.40
N GLN A 538 -2.12 -25.19 0.24
CA GLN A 538 -1.26 -24.77 1.35
C GLN A 538 -1.51 -23.31 1.76
N ASN A 539 -1.97 -22.50 0.82
CA ASN A 539 -2.12 -21.06 0.92
C ASN A 539 -3.50 -20.66 0.40
N SER A 540 -4.57 -21.12 1.05
CA SER A 540 -5.93 -20.74 0.66
C SER A 540 -6.11 -19.23 0.83
N PRO A 541 -6.69 -18.46 -0.11
CA PRO A 541 -6.97 -17.05 0.09
C PRO A 541 -8.27 -16.78 0.82
N ASP A 542 -8.33 -15.64 1.52
CA ASP A 542 -9.60 -15.08 1.98
C ASP A 542 -10.28 -14.32 0.84
N VAL A 543 -9.48 -13.56 0.09
CA VAL A 543 -9.92 -12.75 -1.02
C VAL A 543 -9.10 -13.10 -2.25
N ALA A 544 -9.76 -13.33 -3.36
CA ALA A 544 -9.09 -13.60 -4.62
C ALA A 544 -9.67 -12.76 -5.75
N TYR A 545 -8.82 -12.39 -6.70
CA TYR A 545 -9.19 -11.63 -7.88
C TYR A 545 -8.84 -12.40 -9.15
N ILE A 546 -9.76 -12.46 -10.11
CA ILE A 546 -9.48 -12.93 -11.47
C ILE A 546 -9.45 -11.73 -12.40
N LEU A 547 -8.33 -11.54 -13.08
CA LEU A 547 -8.16 -10.49 -14.08
C LEU A 547 -8.53 -11.02 -15.47
N GLY A 548 -9.40 -10.29 -16.14
CA GLY A 548 -9.88 -10.63 -17.47
C GLY A 548 -11.28 -11.25 -17.50
N SER A 549 -11.88 -11.24 -18.69
CA SER A 549 -13.19 -11.82 -18.93
C SER A 549 -13.19 -13.36 -18.85
N GLU A 550 -14.37 -13.99 -18.97
CA GLU A 550 -14.47 -15.46 -19.04
C GLU A 550 -13.71 -16.06 -20.25
N GLY A 551 -13.45 -15.28 -21.30
CA GLY A 551 -12.61 -15.70 -22.42
C GLY A 551 -11.11 -15.71 -22.09
N ALA A 552 -10.68 -14.96 -21.07
CA ALA A 552 -9.31 -14.94 -20.57
C ALA A 552 -9.08 -16.04 -19.53
N VAL A 553 -9.96 -16.12 -18.55
CA VAL A 553 -9.98 -17.15 -17.50
C VAL A 553 -11.40 -17.67 -17.39
N SER A 554 -11.65 -18.92 -17.79
CA SER A 554 -13.00 -19.47 -17.90
C SER A 554 -13.70 -19.56 -16.56
N ARG A 555 -15.04 -19.63 -16.63
CA ARG A 555 -15.88 -19.90 -15.47
C ARG A 555 -15.52 -21.21 -14.77
N THR A 556 -15.06 -22.23 -15.50
CA THR A 556 -14.56 -23.48 -14.92
C THR A 556 -13.33 -23.26 -14.06
N VAL A 557 -12.40 -22.39 -14.49
CA VAL A 557 -11.23 -22.05 -13.67
C VAL A 557 -11.65 -21.23 -12.45
N GLU A 558 -12.58 -20.30 -12.60
CA GLU A 558 -13.17 -19.56 -11.48
C GLU A 558 -13.81 -20.48 -10.43
N GLU A 559 -14.62 -21.45 -10.87
CA GLU A 559 -15.21 -22.48 -10.01
C GLU A 559 -14.17 -23.39 -9.36
N GLN A 560 -13.01 -23.62 -10.00
CA GLN A 560 -11.90 -24.34 -9.38
C GLN A 560 -11.19 -23.50 -8.33
N ILE A 561 -11.00 -22.19 -8.55
CA ILE A 561 -10.37 -21.29 -7.58
C ILE A 561 -11.30 -21.08 -6.37
N SER A 562 -12.61 -20.97 -6.59
CA SER A 562 -13.58 -20.71 -5.51
C SER A 562 -13.59 -21.79 -4.43
N GLN A 563 -13.21 -23.02 -4.77
CA GLN A 563 -13.07 -24.14 -3.83
C GLN A 563 -11.93 -23.95 -2.81
N TYR A 564 -11.01 -23.02 -3.05
CA TYR A 564 -9.89 -22.73 -2.16
C TYR A 564 -10.08 -21.43 -1.37
N ILE A 565 -11.22 -20.73 -1.53
CA ILE A 565 -11.52 -19.57 -0.69
C ILE A 565 -11.83 -20.06 0.73
N ARG A 566 -11.14 -19.48 1.72
CA ARG A 566 -11.20 -19.87 3.14
C ARG A 566 -12.54 -19.62 3.82
#